data_AF-A0A1G4S480-F1
#
_entry.id   AF-A0A1G4S480-F1
#
_cell.length_a   1.000
_cell.length_b   1.000
_cell.length_c   1.000
_cell.angle_alpha   90.00
_cell.angle_beta   90.00
_cell.angle_gamma   90.00
#
_symmetry.space_group_name_H-M   'P 1'
#
loop_
_entity.id
_entity.type
_entity.pdbx_description
1 polymer ?
#
loop_
_entity_poly.entity_id
_entity_poly.type
_entity_poly.pdbx_seq_one_letter_code
_entity_poly.pdbx_strand_id
1 'polypeptide(L)'
;MRKISKDGLLLCKLQAETFENSIDKMDTSSEIFIRRFMKSEIAKRFDNESILESNIQANDILELINEEYGISNYGSVKYTRNEIYWIGYIYRYFAFTYEMSSAQVYKIVKPKELRGLFLPYHTMDPAQAIERILEAKEMIVDEETELKRQYEIFRRIRKEQ
;
A
#
# COMPACT_ATOMS: atom_id res chain seq x y z
N MET A 1 -9.87 1.26 13.48
CA MET A 1 -9.67 1.13 12.02
C MET A 1 -11.00 1.26 11.30
N ARG A 2 -11.04 2.06 10.23
CA ARG A 2 -12.17 2.16 9.31
C ARG A 2 -12.30 0.84 8.54
N LYS A 3 -13.52 0.31 8.44
CA LYS A 3 -13.79 -0.87 7.59
C LYS A 3 -13.65 -0.50 6.12
N ILE A 4 -13.05 -1.39 5.34
CA ILE A 4 -12.93 -1.20 3.88
C ILE A 4 -14.32 -1.15 3.24
N SER A 5 -14.59 -0.12 2.45
CA SER A 5 -15.84 0.03 1.68
C SER A 5 -15.66 -0.46 0.24
N LYS A 6 -16.74 -0.50 -0.54
CA LYS A 6 -16.65 -0.76 -1.99
C LYS A 6 -15.79 0.29 -2.70
N ASP A 7 -15.95 1.54 -2.32
CA ASP A 7 -15.15 2.66 -2.82
C ASP A 7 -13.68 2.51 -2.43
N GLY A 8 -13.40 2.10 -1.19
CA GLY A 8 -12.05 1.77 -0.74
C GLY A 8 -11.41 0.65 -1.58
N LEU A 9 -12.16 -0.41 -1.91
CA LEU A 9 -11.68 -1.49 -2.78
C LEU A 9 -11.41 -1.00 -4.21
N LEU A 10 -12.26 -0.11 -4.74
CA LEU A 10 -12.06 0.50 -6.06
C LEU A 10 -10.78 1.33 -6.10
N LEU A 11 -10.53 2.13 -5.07
CA LEU A 11 -9.28 2.89 -4.91
C LEU A 11 -8.07 1.96 -4.83
N CYS A 12 -8.17 0.86 -4.08
CA CYS A 12 -7.07 -0.12 -3.98
C CYS A 12 -6.74 -0.72 -5.34
N LYS A 13 -7.76 -1.12 -6.10
CA LYS A 13 -7.59 -1.67 -7.44
C LYS A 13 -6.99 -0.64 -8.40
N LEU A 14 -7.51 0.59 -8.42
CA LEU A 14 -7.02 1.66 -9.30
C LEU A 14 -5.55 1.99 -9.02
N GLN A 15 -5.16 2.10 -7.74
CA GLN A 15 -3.77 2.33 -7.38
C GLN A 15 -2.87 1.14 -7.76
N ALA A 16 -3.33 -0.09 -7.52
CA ALA A 16 -2.59 -1.31 -7.88
C ALA A 16 -2.35 -1.43 -9.39
N GLU A 17 -3.38 -1.18 -10.21
CA GLU A 17 -3.28 -1.17 -11.68
C GLU A 17 -2.38 -0.04 -12.17
N THR A 18 -2.44 1.14 -11.56
CA THR A 18 -1.52 2.24 -11.86
C THR A 18 -0.07 1.81 -11.59
N PHE A 19 0.18 1.16 -10.46
CA PHE A 19 1.50 0.68 -10.09
C PHE A 19 2.00 -0.40 -11.06
N GLU A 20 1.14 -1.34 -11.42
CA GLU A 20 1.47 -2.39 -12.38
C GLU A 20 1.80 -1.80 -13.77
N ASN A 21 0.98 -0.87 -14.27
CA ASN A 21 1.19 -0.23 -15.56
C ASN A 21 2.48 0.60 -15.61
N SER A 22 2.97 1.09 -14.47
CA SER A 22 4.25 1.82 -14.39
C SER A 22 5.46 0.96 -14.77
N ILE A 23 5.34 -0.38 -14.77
CA ILE A 23 6.43 -1.27 -15.18
C ILE A 23 6.77 -1.05 -16.65
N ASP A 24 5.76 -0.97 -17.51
CA ASP A 24 5.96 -0.86 -18.97
C ASP A 24 5.98 0.59 -19.45
N LYS A 25 5.33 1.50 -18.72
CA LYS A 25 5.03 2.87 -19.21
C LYS A 25 5.91 3.95 -18.59
N MET A 26 6.73 3.62 -17.60
CA MET A 26 7.64 4.56 -16.96
C MET A 26 9.08 4.09 -17.10
N ASP A 27 10.01 5.00 -17.37
CA ASP A 27 11.44 4.66 -17.42
C ASP A 27 12.13 4.65 -16.04
N THR A 28 11.43 5.14 -15.00
CA THR A 28 11.96 5.18 -13.62
C THR A 28 11.95 3.81 -12.94
N SER A 29 12.88 3.57 -12.00
CA SER A 29 12.79 2.41 -11.11
C SER A 29 11.47 2.36 -10.33
N SER A 30 11.04 1.17 -9.93
CA SER A 30 9.80 0.99 -9.17
C SER A 30 9.80 1.77 -7.85
N GLU A 31 10.92 1.80 -7.11
CA GLU A 31 10.98 2.57 -5.85
C GLU A 31 10.83 4.08 -6.06
N ILE A 32 11.41 4.62 -7.14
CA ILE A 32 11.30 6.04 -7.48
C ILE A 32 9.88 6.39 -7.91
N PHE A 33 9.28 5.58 -8.79
CA PHE A 33 7.89 5.74 -9.18
C PHE A 33 6.96 5.74 -7.96
N ILE A 34 7.07 4.72 -7.10
CA ILE A 34 6.23 4.59 -5.90
C ILE A 34 6.43 5.80 -4.99
N ARG A 35 7.67 6.25 -4.77
CA ARG A 35 7.94 7.45 -3.98
C ARG A 35 7.26 8.70 -4.56
N ARG A 36 7.31 8.90 -5.88
CA ARG A 36 6.69 10.04 -6.57
C ARG A 36 5.17 9.96 -6.43
N PHE A 37 4.58 8.81 -6.75
CA PHE A 37 3.15 8.57 -6.56
C PHE A 37 2.72 8.89 -5.12
N MET A 38 3.35 8.27 -4.12
CA MET A 38 2.90 8.39 -2.72
C MET A 38 3.07 9.80 -2.12
N LYS A 39 3.72 10.73 -2.84
CA LYS A 39 3.92 12.13 -2.46
C LYS A 39 3.22 13.13 -3.39
N SER A 40 2.56 12.64 -4.43
CA SER A 40 1.94 13.44 -5.48
C SER A 40 0.65 14.13 -5.05
N GLU A 41 0.21 15.11 -5.84
CA GLU A 41 -1.13 15.68 -5.70
C GLU A 41 -2.22 14.65 -6.00
N ILE A 42 -1.99 13.71 -6.93
CA ILE A 42 -2.97 12.66 -7.22
C ILE A 42 -3.15 11.73 -6.01
N ALA A 43 -2.10 11.42 -5.25
CA ALA A 43 -2.24 10.65 -4.01
C ALA A 43 -3.11 11.34 -2.95
N LYS A 44 -3.08 12.68 -2.87
CA LYS A 44 -4.01 13.43 -1.99
C LYS A 44 -5.46 13.28 -2.45
N ARG A 45 -5.72 13.19 -3.76
CA ARG A 45 -7.05 12.92 -4.32
C ARG A 45 -7.52 11.48 -4.04
N PHE A 46 -6.60 10.52 -3.93
CA PHE A 46 -6.93 9.19 -3.41
C PHE A 46 -7.24 9.25 -1.90
N ASP A 47 -6.47 10.01 -1.12
CA ASP A 47 -6.61 10.09 0.33
C ASP A 47 -7.96 10.72 0.76
N ASN A 48 -8.46 11.70 0.00
CA ASN A 48 -9.75 12.34 0.25
C ASN A 48 -10.90 11.80 -0.63
N GLU A 49 -10.67 10.69 -1.34
CA GLU A 49 -11.65 9.97 -2.18
C GLU A 49 -12.19 10.77 -3.40
N SER A 50 -11.82 12.05 -3.58
CA SER A 50 -12.28 12.90 -4.69
C SER A 50 -11.91 12.38 -6.08
N ILE A 51 -10.94 11.47 -6.18
CA ILE A 51 -10.60 10.83 -7.45
C ILE A 51 -11.78 10.04 -8.05
N LEU A 52 -12.68 9.52 -7.21
CA LEU A 52 -13.85 8.74 -7.62
C LEU A 52 -14.93 9.59 -8.31
N GLU A 53 -14.89 10.90 -8.15
CA GLU A 53 -15.79 11.84 -8.83
C GLU A 53 -15.38 12.05 -10.30
N SER A 54 -14.24 11.51 -10.72
CA SER A 54 -13.71 11.61 -12.09
C SER A 54 -13.61 10.25 -12.76
N ASN A 55 -13.74 10.20 -14.09
CA ASN A 55 -13.56 8.96 -14.87
C ASN A 55 -12.09 8.61 -15.14
N ILE A 56 -11.20 8.97 -14.22
CA ILE A 56 -9.75 8.84 -14.39
C ILE A 56 -9.33 7.37 -14.38
N GLN A 57 -8.45 7.00 -15.30
CA GLN A 57 -7.90 5.66 -15.45
C GLN A 57 -6.45 5.62 -15.00
N ALA A 58 -5.92 4.40 -14.82
CA ALA A 58 -4.54 4.17 -14.41
C ALA A 58 -3.50 4.91 -15.28
N ASN A 59 -3.73 5.00 -16.60
CA ASN A 59 -2.79 5.68 -17.50
C ASN A 59 -2.81 7.20 -17.34
N ASP A 60 -3.98 7.79 -17.15
CA ASP A 60 -4.11 9.23 -16.91
C ASP A 60 -3.36 9.62 -15.63
N ILE A 61 -3.40 8.76 -14.60
CA ILE A 61 -2.64 8.95 -13.36
C ILE A 61 -1.13 8.94 -13.60
N LEU A 62 -0.64 8.06 -14.47
CA LEU A 62 0.77 8.01 -14.85
C LEU A 62 1.19 9.33 -15.52
N GLU A 63 0.38 9.85 -16.45
CA GLU A 63 0.64 11.13 -17.11
C GLU A 63 0.73 12.28 -16.10
N LEU A 64 -0.24 12.38 -15.18
CA LEU A 64 -0.23 13.40 -14.11
C LEU A 64 1.04 13.34 -13.24
N ILE A 65 1.56 12.15 -12.95
CA ILE A 65 2.81 12.00 -12.18
C ILE A 65 4.02 12.48 -12.97
N ASN A 66 4.04 12.23 -14.29
CA ASN A 66 5.10 12.75 -15.16
C ASN A 66 5.02 14.26 -15.32
N GLU A 67 3.82 14.83 -15.38
CA GLU A 67 3.62 16.29 -15.39
C GLU A 67 4.12 16.93 -14.09
N GLU A 68 3.85 16.32 -12.93
CA GLU A 68 4.26 16.85 -11.63
C GLU A 68 5.78 16.74 -11.38
N TYR A 69 6.40 15.61 -11.73
CA TYR A 69 7.80 15.31 -11.36
C TYR A 69 8.79 15.31 -12.54
N GLY A 70 8.31 15.47 -13.76
CA GLY A 70 9.08 15.31 -15.00
C GLY A 70 9.43 13.85 -15.31
N ILE A 71 9.68 13.57 -16.60
CA ILE A 71 10.18 12.28 -17.06
C ILE A 71 11.58 12.05 -16.48
N SER A 72 11.83 10.84 -15.99
CA SER A 72 13.13 10.45 -15.44
C SER A 72 13.43 9.01 -15.82
N ASN A 73 14.69 8.72 -16.09
CA ASN A 73 15.24 7.37 -16.28
C ASN A 73 16.16 6.97 -15.11
N TYR A 74 16.05 7.66 -13.97
CA TYR A 74 16.91 7.42 -12.82
C TYR A 74 16.53 6.09 -12.13
N GLY A 75 17.54 5.26 -11.87
CA GLY A 75 17.41 3.92 -11.32
C GLY A 75 16.83 2.89 -12.30
N SER A 76 17.42 1.69 -12.37
CA SER A 76 17.04 0.65 -13.34
C SER A 76 16.24 -0.52 -12.76
N VAL A 77 16.15 -0.63 -11.43
CA VAL A 77 15.51 -1.79 -10.80
C VAL A 77 13.99 -1.68 -10.90
N LYS A 78 13.40 -2.59 -11.69
CA LYS A 78 11.96 -2.81 -11.79
C LYS A 78 11.56 -4.01 -10.95
N TYR A 79 10.46 -3.87 -10.22
CA TYR A 79 9.79 -4.99 -9.57
C TYR A 79 8.98 -5.77 -10.61
N THR A 80 8.62 -7.01 -10.29
CA THR A 80 7.67 -7.75 -11.13
C THR A 80 6.29 -7.11 -11.04
N ARG A 81 5.46 -7.37 -12.06
CA ARG A 81 4.07 -6.88 -12.11
C ARG A 81 3.28 -7.26 -10.85
N ASN A 82 3.39 -8.51 -10.42
CA ASN A 82 2.68 -9.01 -9.24
C ASN A 82 3.17 -8.35 -7.94
N GLU A 83 4.48 -8.20 -7.77
CA GLU A 83 5.05 -7.52 -6.59
C GLU A 83 4.54 -6.07 -6.50
N ILE A 84 4.62 -5.31 -7.60
CA ILE A 84 4.28 -3.89 -7.57
C ILE A 84 2.77 -3.66 -7.49
N TYR A 85 1.96 -4.52 -8.13
CA TYR A 85 0.51 -4.51 -8.00
C TYR A 85 0.11 -4.69 -6.54
N TRP A 86 0.64 -5.73 -5.88
CA TRP A 86 0.35 -6.01 -4.48
C TRP A 86 0.81 -4.86 -3.56
N ILE A 87 1.98 -4.28 -3.81
CA ILE A 87 2.46 -3.10 -3.07
C ILE A 87 1.48 -1.93 -3.20
N GLY A 88 1.02 -1.63 -4.43
CA GLY A 88 0.06 -0.56 -4.68
C GLY A 88 -1.25 -0.79 -3.94
N TYR A 89 -1.74 -2.02 -3.98
CA TYR A 89 -2.95 -2.44 -3.26
C TYR A 89 -2.81 -2.27 -1.75
N ILE A 90 -1.76 -2.81 -1.14
CA ILE A 90 -1.50 -2.74 0.31
C ILE A 90 -1.36 -1.30 0.77
N TYR A 91 -0.62 -0.46 0.04
CA TYR A 91 -0.48 0.94 0.41
C TYR A 91 -1.81 1.66 0.50
N ARG A 92 -2.70 1.46 -0.49
CA ARG A 92 -4.00 2.13 -0.50
C ARG A 92 -4.93 1.58 0.58
N TYR A 93 -4.95 0.26 0.75
CA TYR A 93 -5.75 -0.41 1.78
C TYR A 93 -5.35 0.09 3.17
N PHE A 94 -4.05 0.17 3.45
CA PHE A 94 -3.50 0.68 4.70
C PHE A 94 -3.93 2.13 4.91
N ALA A 95 -3.64 3.01 3.94
CA ALA A 95 -3.96 4.42 4.05
C ALA A 95 -5.47 4.66 4.27
N PHE A 96 -6.33 3.89 3.60
CA PHE A 96 -7.79 3.97 3.77
C PHE A 96 -8.27 3.46 5.13
N THR A 97 -7.84 2.28 5.57
CA THR A 97 -8.36 1.62 6.79
C THR A 97 -7.82 2.21 8.09
N TYR A 98 -6.63 2.82 8.03
CA TYR A 98 -6.03 3.52 9.17
C TYR A 98 -6.19 5.04 9.10
N GLU A 99 -6.91 5.55 8.08
CA GLU A 99 -7.20 6.98 7.91
C GLU A 99 -5.92 7.83 7.91
N MET A 100 -4.89 7.31 7.25
CA MET A 100 -3.58 7.96 7.10
C MET A 100 -3.40 8.41 5.66
N SER A 101 -2.74 9.54 5.47
CA SER A 101 -2.33 9.95 4.12
C SER A 101 -1.34 8.96 3.50
N SER A 102 -1.33 8.90 2.17
CA SER A 102 -0.36 8.12 1.39
C SER A 102 1.08 8.43 1.81
N ALA A 103 1.38 9.72 2.03
CA ALA A 103 2.70 10.14 2.46
C ALA A 103 3.08 9.63 3.87
N GLN A 104 2.13 9.52 4.79
CA GLN A 104 2.36 8.94 6.12
C GLN A 104 2.59 7.43 6.02
N VAL A 105 1.77 6.71 5.27
CA VAL A 105 1.95 5.26 5.10
C VAL A 105 3.29 4.92 4.43
N TYR A 106 3.68 5.70 3.42
CA TYR A 106 5.01 5.56 2.80
C TYR A 106 6.16 5.80 3.80
N LYS A 107 5.96 6.62 4.84
CA LYS A 107 6.96 6.81 5.90
C LYS A 107 7.08 5.56 6.79
N ILE A 108 5.97 4.90 7.08
CA ILE A 108 5.90 3.73 7.98
C ILE A 108 6.58 2.51 7.35
N VAL A 109 6.18 2.14 6.14
CA VAL A 109 6.70 0.94 5.46
C VAL A 109 7.21 1.32 4.07
N LYS A 110 8.44 0.94 3.74
CA LYS A 110 9.07 1.28 2.45
C LYS A 110 8.75 0.25 1.37
N PRO A 111 8.78 0.61 0.07
CA PRO A 111 8.45 -0.33 -0.99
C PRO A 111 9.39 -1.52 -1.04
N LYS A 112 10.66 -1.33 -0.71
CA LYS A 112 11.67 -2.39 -0.61
C LYS A 112 11.33 -3.41 0.49
N GLU A 113 10.80 -2.93 1.61
CA GLU A 113 10.38 -3.77 2.73
C GLU A 113 9.11 -4.56 2.35
N LEU A 114 8.10 -3.89 1.79
CA LEU A 114 6.91 -4.57 1.26
C LEU A 114 7.28 -5.64 0.24
N ARG A 115 8.18 -5.33 -0.71
CA ARG A 115 8.66 -6.33 -1.67
C ARG A 115 9.24 -7.58 -0.99
N GLY A 116 10.03 -7.41 0.07
CA GLY A 116 10.56 -8.53 0.86
C GLY A 116 9.48 -9.38 1.55
N LEU A 117 8.30 -8.79 1.79
CA LEU A 117 7.14 -9.43 2.39
C LEU A 117 6.14 -9.99 1.37
N PHE A 118 6.39 -9.82 0.06
CA PHE A 118 5.48 -10.28 -0.99
C PHE A 118 5.20 -11.79 -0.86
N LEU A 119 6.25 -12.63 -0.89
CA LEU A 119 6.08 -14.09 -0.82
C LEU A 119 5.26 -14.56 0.40
N PRO A 120 5.58 -14.16 1.65
CA PRO A 120 4.81 -14.62 2.79
C PRO A 120 3.40 -14.03 2.88
N TYR A 121 3.16 -12.80 2.38
CA TYR A 121 1.92 -12.07 2.69
C TYR A 121 0.96 -11.86 1.50
N HIS A 122 1.37 -12.08 0.26
CA HIS A 122 0.53 -11.75 -0.91
C HIS A 122 -0.77 -12.56 -1.05
N THR A 123 -0.86 -13.71 -0.37
CA THR A 123 -2.08 -14.52 -0.31
C THR A 123 -2.88 -14.30 0.98
N MET A 124 -2.39 -13.47 1.90
CA MET A 124 -3.10 -13.13 3.13
C MET A 124 -4.19 -12.08 2.86
N ASP A 125 -5.14 -12.00 3.77
CA ASP A 125 -6.03 -10.84 3.82
C ASP A 125 -5.21 -9.55 4.01
N PRO A 126 -5.49 -8.46 3.26
CA PRO A 126 -4.73 -7.22 3.36
C PRO A 126 -4.67 -6.63 4.77
N ALA A 127 -5.76 -6.70 5.55
CA ALA A 127 -5.76 -6.19 6.93
C ALA A 127 -4.79 -7.00 7.79
N GLN A 128 -4.82 -8.32 7.67
CA GLN A 128 -3.91 -9.23 8.37
C GLN A 128 -2.44 -9.04 7.99
N ALA A 129 -2.15 -8.71 6.72
CA ALA A 129 -0.80 -8.39 6.29
C ALA A 129 -0.31 -7.08 6.92
N ILE A 130 -1.18 -6.05 6.97
CA ILE A 130 -0.87 -4.75 7.56
C ILE A 130 -0.70 -4.85 9.08
N GLU A 131 -1.55 -5.59 9.78
CA GLU A 131 -1.41 -5.85 11.22
C GLU A 131 -0.04 -6.45 11.53
N ARG A 132 0.39 -7.49 10.82
CA ARG A 132 1.73 -8.09 10.98
C ARG A 132 2.86 -7.12 10.68
N ILE A 133 2.70 -6.26 9.67
CA ILE A 133 3.69 -5.21 9.36
C ILE A 133 3.79 -4.21 10.52
N LEU A 134 2.67 -3.82 11.11
CA LEU A 134 2.61 -2.88 12.23
C LEU A 134 3.14 -3.48 13.52
N GLU A 135 2.79 -4.75 13.82
CA GLU A 135 3.35 -5.54 14.92
C GLU A 135 4.89 -5.59 14.83
N ALA A 136 5.43 -5.94 13.66
CA ALA A 136 6.88 -5.98 13.43
C ALA A 136 7.56 -4.60 13.54
N LYS A 137 6.79 -3.52 13.45
CA LYS A 137 7.24 -2.13 13.61
C LYS A 137 6.99 -1.58 15.01
N GLU A 138 6.48 -2.39 15.93
CA GLU A 138 6.08 -1.97 17.28
C GLU A 138 5.08 -0.79 17.26
N MET A 139 4.32 -0.66 16.16
CA MET A 139 3.30 0.37 16.01
C MET A 139 1.97 -0.19 16.49
N ILE A 140 1.59 0.21 17.69
CA ILE A 140 0.38 -0.25 18.37
C ILE A 140 -0.88 0.14 17.60
N VAL A 141 -1.72 -0.86 17.30
CA VAL A 141 -3.08 -0.69 16.78
C VAL A 141 -4.03 -1.08 17.92
N ASP A 142 -4.30 -0.13 18.83
CA ASP A 142 -4.99 -0.35 20.10
C ASP A 142 -4.35 -1.42 21.03
N GLU A 143 -3.67 -0.92 22.05
CA GLU A 143 -2.76 -1.62 22.97
C GLU A 143 -3.46 -2.72 23.81
N GLU A 144 -4.73 -2.55 24.15
CA GLU A 144 -5.48 -3.48 25.01
C GLU A 144 -5.98 -4.72 24.25
N THR A 145 -6.27 -4.55 22.96
CA THR A 145 -6.75 -5.61 22.06
C THR A 145 -5.62 -6.56 21.66
N GLU A 146 -4.43 -6.01 21.38
CA GLU A 146 -3.23 -6.80 21.08
C GLU A 146 -2.77 -7.62 22.29
N LEU A 147 -2.86 -7.04 23.50
CA LEU A 147 -2.55 -7.74 24.76
C LEU A 147 -3.46 -8.96 24.99
N LYS A 148 -4.77 -8.86 24.70
CA LYS A 148 -5.71 -10.00 24.76
C LYS A 148 -5.38 -11.07 23.73
N ARG A 149 -5.06 -10.65 22.50
CA ARG A 149 -4.76 -11.54 21.38
C ARG A 149 -3.52 -12.40 21.67
N GLN A 150 -2.43 -11.78 22.13
CA GLN A 150 -1.21 -12.52 22.50
C GLN A 150 -1.46 -13.49 23.66
N TYR A 151 -2.27 -13.07 24.63
CA TYR A 151 -2.64 -13.90 25.77
C TYR A 151 -3.45 -15.16 25.39
N GLU A 152 -4.45 -15.05 24.50
CA GLU A 152 -5.24 -16.21 24.05
C GLU A 152 -4.41 -17.22 23.26
N ILE A 153 -3.51 -16.73 22.39
CA ILE A 153 -2.59 -17.57 21.62
C ILE A 153 -1.71 -18.38 22.57
N PHE A 154 -1.09 -17.72 23.56
CA PHE A 154 -0.27 -18.37 24.58
C PHE A 154 -1.06 -19.43 25.37
N ARG A 155 -2.33 -19.18 25.67
CA ARG A 155 -3.20 -20.10 26.42
C ARG A 155 -3.53 -21.38 25.65
N ARG A 156 -3.77 -21.31 24.34
CA ARG A 156 -4.07 -22.49 23.51
C ARG A 156 -2.86 -23.41 23.36
N ILE A 157 -1.70 -22.83 23.05
CA ILE A 157 -0.44 -23.57 22.93
C ILE A 157 -0.13 -24.36 24.20
N ARG A 158 -0.48 -23.81 25.37
CA ARG A 158 -0.27 -24.44 26.69
C ARG A 158 -1.31 -25.48 27.11
N LYS A 159 -2.45 -25.58 26.43
CA LYS A 159 -3.51 -26.57 26.72
C LYS A 159 -3.44 -27.81 25.82
N GLU A 160 -2.74 -27.69 24.69
CA GLU A 160 -2.50 -28.80 23.75
C GLU A 160 -1.16 -29.52 24.02
N GLN A 161 -0.45 -29.12 25.08
CA GLN A 161 0.69 -29.82 25.70
C GLN A 161 0.25 -30.44 27.02
#